data_AF-A0A1G8UII5-F1
#
_entry.id   AF-A0A1G8UII5-F1
#
_cell.length_a   1.000
_cell.length_b   1.000
_cell.length_c   1.000
_cell.angle_alpha   90.00
_cell.angle_beta   90.00
_cell.angle_gamma   90.00
#
_symmetry.space_group_name_H-M   'P 1'
#
loop_
_entity.id
_entity.type
_entity.pdbx_description
1 polymer ?
#
loop_
_entity_poly.entity_id
_entity_poly.type
_entity_poly.pdbx_seq_one_letter_code
_entity_poly.pdbx_strand_id
1 'polypeptide(L)'
;MHNQHRLTQGAQDSQTPVMEVPSKQVASMWLCLLAVLTKEQVQALGDCNLALAFDLGVAVRMAEEEQQSLTLVITEVLAFYNDKLGLALDAAGLAPLIATQVYRSQQVQHHRH
;
A
#
# COMPACT_ATOMS: atom_id res chain seq x y z
N MET A 1 7.95 -3.72 -58.36
CA MET A 1 7.27 -2.41 -58.33
C MET A 1 5.83 -2.61 -57.90
N HIS A 2 5.46 -2.13 -56.71
CA HIS A 2 4.20 -1.45 -56.38
C HIS A 2 4.19 -1.13 -54.87
N ASN A 3 4.62 0.10 -54.57
CA ASN A 3 4.17 0.94 -53.46
C ASN A 3 2.62 1.13 -53.57
N GLN A 4 1.78 1.45 -52.57
CA GLN A 4 1.94 2.14 -51.30
C GLN A 4 0.56 2.19 -50.56
N HIS A 5 0.59 2.61 -49.28
CA HIS A 5 -0.51 3.02 -48.38
C HIS A 5 -1.33 1.88 -47.73
N ARG A 6 -1.47 1.83 -46.40
CA ARG A 6 -2.00 2.90 -45.55
C ARG A 6 -1.69 2.66 -44.06
N LEU A 7 -1.24 3.71 -43.38
CA LEU A 7 -1.08 3.85 -41.94
C LEU A 7 -2.43 3.77 -41.21
N THR A 8 -2.50 2.99 -40.13
CA THR A 8 -3.39 3.16 -38.95
C THR A 8 -2.77 2.34 -37.81
N GLN A 9 -2.23 3.00 -36.76
CA GLN A 9 -2.82 3.06 -35.41
C GLN A 9 -2.90 1.68 -34.71
N GLY A 10 -2.30 1.43 -33.55
CA GLY A 10 -1.66 2.34 -32.60
C GLY A 10 -0.66 1.62 -31.70
N ALA A 11 0.29 2.40 -31.23
CA ALA A 11 1.10 2.08 -30.07
C ALA A 11 0.20 2.16 -28.83
N GLN A 12 -0.01 1.05 -28.13
CA GLN A 12 -0.36 0.99 -26.70
C GLN A 12 -0.55 -0.48 -26.32
N ASP A 13 0.48 -1.05 -25.72
CA ASP A 13 0.32 -2.00 -24.61
C ASP A 13 1.66 -2.10 -23.89
N SER A 14 2.12 -0.98 -23.37
CA SER A 14 2.93 -1.01 -22.15
C SER A 14 1.97 -1.38 -21.02
N GLN A 15 1.60 -2.66 -20.94
CA GLN A 15 0.92 -3.22 -19.79
C GLN A 15 1.89 -3.10 -18.62
N THR A 16 1.87 -1.96 -17.93
CA THR A 16 2.31 -1.92 -16.54
C THR A 16 1.46 -2.97 -15.82
N PRO A 17 2.05 -4.03 -15.26
CA PRO A 17 1.26 -4.99 -14.50
C PRO A 17 0.59 -4.21 -13.38
N VAL A 18 -0.73 -4.10 -13.44
CA VAL A 18 -1.51 -3.57 -12.32
C VAL A 18 -1.32 -4.60 -11.22
N MET A 19 -0.53 -4.25 -10.20
CA MET A 19 -0.34 -5.13 -9.05
C MET A 19 -1.68 -5.25 -8.33
N GLU A 20 -2.38 -6.35 -8.58
CA GLU A 20 -3.63 -6.64 -7.89
C GLU A 20 -3.32 -7.00 -6.44
N VAL A 21 -3.74 -6.12 -5.52
CA VAL A 21 -3.77 -6.41 -4.09
C VAL A 21 -5.09 -7.12 -3.77
N PRO A 22 -5.07 -8.35 -3.23
CA PRO A 22 -6.29 -9.04 -2.84
C PRO A 22 -7.13 -8.18 -1.88
N SER A 23 -8.45 -8.14 -2.07
CA SER A 23 -9.37 -7.37 -1.22
C SER A 23 -9.24 -7.71 0.28
N LYS A 24 -8.98 -8.99 0.59
CA LYS A 24 -8.66 -9.46 1.96
C LYS A 24 -7.42 -8.78 2.54
N GLN A 25 -6.41 -8.53 1.72
CA GLN A 25 -5.18 -7.87 2.16
C GLN A 25 -5.43 -6.40 2.47
N VAL A 26 -6.14 -5.68 1.62
CA VAL A 26 -6.53 -4.27 1.88
C VAL A 26 -7.33 -4.17 3.19
N ALA A 27 -8.32 -5.04 3.37
CA ALA A 27 -9.10 -5.10 4.61
C ALA A 27 -8.22 -5.41 5.84
N SER A 28 -7.25 -6.32 5.70
CA SER A 28 -6.31 -6.64 6.77
C SER A 28 -5.42 -5.45 7.11
N MET A 29 -4.95 -4.70 6.11
CA MET A 29 -4.15 -3.50 6.32
C MET A 29 -4.94 -2.40 6.99
N TRP A 30 -6.19 -2.20 6.60
CA TRP A 30 -7.07 -1.25 7.27
C TRP A 30 -7.25 -1.62 8.75
N LEU A 31 -7.51 -2.89 9.07
CA LEU A 31 -7.61 -3.33 10.46
C LEU A 31 -6.31 -3.10 11.25
N CYS A 32 -5.15 -3.30 10.62
CA CYS A 32 -3.85 -2.99 11.26
C CYS A 32 -3.72 -1.48 11.55
N LEU A 33 -4.13 -0.61 10.62
CA LEU A 33 -4.16 0.83 10.84
C LEU A 33 -5.08 1.21 12.00
N LEU A 34 -6.31 0.70 12.03
CA LEU A 34 -7.28 0.99 13.09
C LEU A 34 -6.82 0.49 14.47
N ALA A 35 -5.99 -0.54 14.52
CA ALA A 35 -5.43 -1.07 15.76
C ALA A 35 -4.30 -0.19 16.34
N VAL A 36 -3.71 0.69 15.52
CA VAL A 36 -2.56 1.52 15.92
C VAL A 36 -2.92 3.00 16.00
N LEU A 37 -3.70 3.50 15.04
CA LEU A 37 -4.04 4.90 14.94
C LEU A 37 -5.11 5.29 15.97
N THR A 38 -4.95 6.48 16.54
CA THR A 38 -5.99 7.14 17.33
C THR A 38 -7.17 7.53 16.46
N LYS A 39 -8.33 7.77 17.08
CA LYS A 39 -9.53 8.21 16.37
C LYS A 39 -9.29 9.50 15.60
N GLU A 40 -8.56 10.44 16.21
CA GLU A 40 -8.21 11.73 15.64
C GLU A 40 -7.33 11.56 14.39
N GLN A 41 -6.34 10.67 14.44
CA GLN A 41 -5.49 10.35 13.29
C GLN A 41 -6.28 9.68 12.15
N VAL A 42 -7.19 8.76 12.48
CA VAL A 42 -8.09 8.14 11.48
C VAL A 42 -9.01 9.18 10.84
N GLN A 43 -9.54 10.11 11.63
CA GLN A 43 -10.37 11.20 11.11
C GLN A 43 -9.58 12.15 10.21
N ALA A 44 -8.33 12.44 10.57
CA ALA A 44 -7.47 13.32 9.78
C ALA A 44 -7.09 12.70 8.42
N LEU A 45 -6.99 11.37 8.33
CA LEU A 45 -6.85 10.66 7.05
C LEU A 45 -8.10 10.79 6.16
N GLY A 46 -9.28 10.97 6.74
CA GLY A 46 -10.54 11.08 6.01
C GLY A 46 -10.75 9.94 5.02
N ASP A 47 -11.15 10.28 3.80
CA ASP A 47 -11.39 9.31 2.71
C ASP A 47 -10.09 8.66 2.18
N CYS A 48 -8.93 9.17 2.57
CA CYS A 48 -7.65 8.60 2.18
C CYS A 48 -7.22 7.39 3.02
N ASN A 49 -7.98 7.03 4.07
CA ASN A 49 -7.65 5.88 4.91
C ASN A 49 -7.61 4.55 4.13
N LEU A 50 -8.51 4.37 3.16
CA LEU A 50 -8.59 3.17 2.32
C LEU A 50 -7.48 3.18 1.25
N ALA A 51 -7.16 4.34 0.69
CA ALA A 51 -6.04 4.49 -0.22
C ALA A 51 -4.71 4.17 0.50
N LEU A 52 -4.52 4.67 1.71
CA LEU A 52 -3.37 4.35 2.55
C LEU A 52 -3.32 2.84 2.86
N ALA A 53 -4.44 2.21 3.20
CA ALA A 53 -4.48 0.77 3.44
C ALA A 53 -4.12 -0.05 2.18
N PHE A 54 -4.54 0.40 1.01
CA PHE A 54 -4.18 -0.22 -0.27
C PHE A 54 -2.68 -0.07 -0.55
N ASP A 55 -2.14 1.15 -0.46
CA ASP A 55 -0.73 1.43 -0.71
C ASP A 55 0.18 0.68 0.27
N LEU A 56 -0.23 0.57 1.54
CA LEU A 56 0.48 -0.26 2.51
C LEU A 56 0.39 -1.74 2.18
N GLY A 57 -0.71 -2.21 1.58
CA GLY A 57 -0.84 -3.59 1.10
C GLY A 57 0.14 -3.90 -0.03
N VAL A 58 0.30 -2.97 -0.98
CA VAL A 58 1.33 -3.04 -2.03
C VAL A 58 2.72 -3.05 -1.40
N ALA A 59 3.00 -2.08 -0.54
CA ALA A 59 4.28 -1.91 0.14
C ALA A 59 4.71 -3.14 0.95
N VAL A 60 3.79 -3.78 1.68
CA VAL A 60 4.07 -5.01 2.44
C VAL A 60 4.52 -6.13 1.50
N ARG A 61 3.82 -6.32 0.37
CA ARG A 61 4.20 -7.36 -0.61
C ARG A 61 5.55 -7.07 -1.23
N MET A 62 5.79 -5.82 -1.64
CA MET A 62 7.08 -5.43 -2.20
C MET A 62 8.20 -5.62 -1.17
N ALA A 63 7.98 -5.27 0.10
CA ALA A 63 8.96 -5.48 1.15
C ALA A 63 9.28 -6.97 1.37
N GLU A 64 8.29 -7.85 1.27
CA GLU A 64 8.49 -9.30 1.34
C GLU A 64 9.25 -9.84 0.11
N GLU A 65 8.85 -9.44 -1.09
CA GLU A 65 9.44 -9.87 -2.36
C GLU A 65 10.91 -9.40 -2.48
N GLU A 66 11.20 -8.18 -2.05
CA GLU A 66 12.53 -7.56 -2.12
C GLU A 66 13.37 -7.73 -0.84
N GLN A 67 12.84 -8.42 0.18
CA GLN A 67 13.48 -8.59 1.50
C GLN A 67 13.87 -7.25 2.16
N GLN A 68 13.06 -6.22 1.94
CA GLN A 68 13.26 -4.91 2.55
C GLN A 68 12.68 -4.86 3.97
N SER A 69 13.14 -3.89 4.76
CA SER A 69 12.57 -3.65 6.09
C SER A 69 11.16 -3.09 5.98
N LEU A 70 10.17 -3.88 6.40
CA LEU A 70 8.77 -3.46 6.40
C LEU A 70 8.55 -2.15 7.18
N THR A 71 9.28 -1.95 8.28
CA THR A 71 9.18 -0.70 9.06
C THR A 71 9.62 0.51 8.24
N LEU A 72 10.70 0.38 7.44
CA LEU A 72 11.17 1.48 6.60
C LEU A 72 10.15 1.80 5.51
N VAL A 73 9.62 0.79 4.81
CA VAL A 73 8.63 1.00 3.75
C VAL A 73 7.35 1.62 4.30
N ILE A 74 6.84 1.17 5.46
CA ILE A 74 5.68 1.80 6.10
C ILE A 74 5.98 3.26 6.48
N THR A 75 7.19 3.56 6.95
CA THR A 75 7.60 4.94 7.28
C THR A 75 7.53 5.84 6.06
N GLU A 76 8.03 5.38 4.91
CA GLU A 76 8.00 6.12 3.65
C GLU A 76 6.58 6.38 3.16
N VAL A 77 5.70 5.37 3.23
CA VAL A 77 4.29 5.52 2.86
C VAL A 77 3.60 6.53 3.78
N LEU A 78 3.81 6.45 5.10
CA LEU A 78 3.22 7.43 6.04
C LEU A 78 3.76 8.84 5.82
N ALA A 79 5.05 8.98 5.52
CA ALA A 79 5.66 10.27 5.20
C ALA A 79 5.07 10.88 3.93
N PHE A 80 4.84 10.06 2.89
CA PHE A 80 4.15 10.48 1.68
C PHE A 80 2.73 10.98 1.95
N TYR A 81 1.95 10.27 2.78
CA TYR A 81 0.60 10.70 3.14
C TYR A 81 0.60 11.95 4.04
N ASN A 82 1.59 12.11 4.91
CA ASN A 82 1.78 13.35 5.66
C ASN A 82 1.96 14.55 4.73
N ASP A 83 2.86 14.44 3.76
CA ASP A 83 3.11 15.51 2.78
C ASP A 83 1.86 15.79 1.92
N LYS A 84 1.27 14.74 1.36
CA LYS A 84 0.11 14.83 0.47
C LYS A 84 -1.12 15.45 1.13
N LEU A 85 -1.34 15.17 2.41
CA LEU A 85 -2.56 15.58 3.13
C LEU A 85 -2.31 16.71 4.14
N GLY A 86 -1.07 17.19 4.28
CA GLY A 86 -0.71 18.18 5.31
C GLY A 86 -0.88 17.66 6.73
N LEU A 87 -0.63 16.36 6.95
CA LEU A 87 -0.75 15.71 8.26
C LEU A 87 0.59 15.72 9.02
N ALA A 88 0.50 15.50 10.32
CA ALA A 88 1.65 15.37 11.21
C ALA A 88 1.60 14.03 11.96
N LEU A 89 1.36 12.92 11.25
CA LEU A 89 1.48 11.59 11.84
C LEU A 89 2.94 11.32 12.21
N ASP A 90 3.18 10.77 13.40
CA ASP A 90 4.51 10.31 13.81
C ASP A 90 4.88 9.03 13.04
N ALA A 91 5.30 9.18 11.78
CA ALA A 91 5.62 8.06 10.89
C ALA A 91 6.68 7.14 11.51
N ALA A 92 7.69 7.72 12.17
CA ALA A 92 8.78 6.97 12.80
C ALA A 92 8.30 6.14 14.01
N GLY A 93 7.39 6.69 14.83
CA GLY A 93 6.80 5.97 15.96
C GLY A 93 5.71 4.97 15.56
N LEU A 94 4.91 5.28 14.53
CA LEU A 94 3.79 4.47 14.09
C LEU A 94 4.21 3.27 13.24
N ALA A 95 5.23 3.42 12.38
CA ALA A 95 5.61 2.36 11.46
C ALA A 95 6.00 1.03 12.13
N PRO A 96 6.80 1.00 13.22
CA PRO A 96 7.10 -0.24 13.94
C PRO A 96 5.86 -0.90 14.55
N LEU A 97 4.89 -0.10 15.02
CA LEU A 97 3.65 -0.60 15.60
C LEU A 97 2.77 -1.24 14.52
N ILE A 98 2.64 -0.59 13.37
CA ILE A 98 1.90 -1.14 12.22
C ILE A 98 2.57 -2.41 11.72
N ALA A 99 3.89 -2.41 11.53
CA ALA A 99 4.65 -3.61 11.13
C ALA A 99 4.39 -4.79 12.08
N THR A 100 4.39 -4.53 13.40
CA THR A 100 4.07 -5.54 14.41
C THR A 100 2.65 -6.09 14.25
N GLN A 101 1.66 -5.25 13.96
CA GLN A 101 0.29 -5.72 13.72
C GLN A 101 0.17 -6.53 12.43
N VAL A 102 0.88 -6.13 11.37
CA VAL A 102 0.92 -6.88 10.11
C VAL A 102 1.48 -8.28 10.33
N TYR A 103 2.62 -8.42 11.02
CA TYR A 103 3.20 -9.72 11.33
C TYR A 103 2.24 -10.59 12.16
N ARG A 104 1.58 -10.01 13.16
CA ARG A 104 0.57 -10.74 13.97
C ARG A 104 -0.60 -11.20 13.12
N SER A 105 -1.12 -10.34 12.24
CA SER A 105 -2.22 -10.66 11.34
C SER A 105 -1.86 -11.82 10.40
N GLN A 106 -0.66 -11.79 9.81
CA GLN A 106 -0.16 -12.86 8.95
C GLN A 106 -0.03 -14.19 9.70
N GLN A 107 0.54 -14.18 10.91
CA GLN A 107 0.64 -15.38 11.74
C GLN A 107 -0.72 -16.02 12.01
N VAL A 108 -1.74 -15.23 12.37
CA VAL A 108 -3.10 -15.74 12.59
C VAL A 108 -3.70 -16.34 11.31
N GLN A 109 -3.40 -15.76 10.14
CA GLN A 109 -3.86 -16.31 8.87
C GLN A 109 -3.17 -17.64 8.52
N HIS A 110 -1.87 -17.77 8.79
CA HIS A 110 -1.14 -19.02 8.55
C HIS A 110 -1.58 -20.18 9.47
N HIS A 111 -2.02 -19.90 10.70
CA HIS A 111 -2.51 -20.94 11.62
C HIS A 111 -3.93 -21.45 11.29
N ARG A 112 -4.62 -20.83 10.34
CA ARG A 112 -5.98 -21.20 9.92
C ARG A 112 -6.02 -22.07 8.66
N HIS A 113 -4.86 -22.43 8.12
CA HIS A 113 -4.68 -23.29 6.95
C HIS A 113 -3.97 -24.57 7.38
#